data_AF-A0A6N2C480-F1
#
_entry.id   AF-A0A6N2C480-F1
#
_cell.length_a   1.000
_cell.length_b   1.000
_cell.length_c   1.000
_cell.angle_alpha   90.00
_cell.angle_beta   90.00
_cell.angle_gamma   90.00
#
_symmetry.space_group_name_H-M   'P 1'
#
loop_
_entity.id
_entity.type
_entity.pdbx_description
1 polymer ?
#
loop_
_entity_poly.entity_id
_entity_poly.type
_entity_poly.pdbx_seq_one_letter_code
_entity_poly.pdbx_strand_id
1 'polypeptide(L)'
;MNSFKQKIFFFFLLNLATIKSSSLTTKLESNWWTPRYEVHINSSLPINSNPLKLHCKSRDDDLGDVELRTNEELKFHFNEHLLGGTLYFCHFYWGSKDTSHDIFNDKI
;
A
#
# COMPACT_ATOMS: atom_id res chain seq x y z
N MET A 1 -2.72 2.11 -22.78
CA MET A 1 -3.67 0.98 -22.88
C MET A 1 -3.20 -0.04 -23.92
N ASN A 2 -2.07 -0.75 -23.74
CA ASN A 2 -1.50 -1.66 -24.77
C ASN A 2 -0.52 -2.75 -24.23
N SER A 3 -0.65 -3.22 -23.00
CA SER A 3 0.19 -4.34 -22.49
C SER A 3 -0.62 -5.39 -21.72
N PHE A 4 -1.71 -4.97 -21.09
CA PHE A 4 -2.59 -5.84 -20.29
C PHE A 4 -3.39 -6.87 -21.12
N LYS A 5 -3.90 -6.48 -22.30
CA LYS A 5 -4.75 -7.35 -23.13
C LYS A 5 -3.99 -8.54 -23.75
N GLN A 6 -2.69 -8.39 -23.99
CA GLN A 6 -1.89 -9.41 -24.69
C GLN A 6 -1.50 -10.58 -23.78
N LYS A 7 -1.45 -10.36 -22.45
CA LYS A 7 -1.11 -11.40 -21.46
C LYS A 7 -2.34 -12.19 -20.97
N ILE A 8 -3.53 -11.58 -20.99
CA ILE A 8 -4.80 -12.27 -20.72
C ILE A 8 -5.07 -13.39 -21.73
N PHE A 9 -4.74 -13.16 -23.01
CA PHE A 9 -4.97 -14.14 -24.08
C PHE A 9 -4.09 -15.40 -23.93
N PHE A 10 -2.91 -15.29 -23.33
CA PHE A 10 -1.98 -16.42 -23.16
C PHE A 10 -2.39 -17.37 -22.02
N PHE A 11 -3.20 -16.90 -21.06
CA PHE A 11 -3.64 -17.69 -19.90
C PHE A 11 -4.85 -18.58 -20.20
N PHE A 12 -5.60 -18.30 -21.28
CA PHE A 12 -6.81 -19.05 -21.63
C PHE A 12 -6.56 -20.39 -22.36
N LEU A 13 -5.30 -20.69 -22.72
CA LEU A 13 -4.94 -21.93 -23.44
C LEU A 13 -4.31 -23.02 -22.55
N LEU A 14 -4.08 -22.76 -21.26
CA LEU A 14 -3.51 -23.74 -20.33
C LEU A 14 -4.44 -23.96 -19.13
N ASN A 15 -5.12 -25.11 -19.18
CA ASN A 15 -5.70 -25.91 -18.08
C ASN A 15 -7.23 -25.92 -17.90
N LEU A 16 -7.89 -26.83 -18.65
CA LEU A 16 -8.86 -27.77 -18.09
C LEU A 16 -8.09 -28.84 -17.28
N ALA A 17 -7.63 -28.53 -16.07
CA ALA A 17 -7.07 -29.54 -15.18
C ALA A 17 -7.22 -29.15 -13.69
N THR A 18 -8.09 -29.91 -13.02
CA THR A 18 -8.13 -30.24 -11.58
C THR A 18 -8.57 -29.15 -10.58
N ILE A 19 -9.81 -29.30 -10.12
CA ILE A 19 -10.32 -28.73 -8.88
C ILE A 19 -9.72 -29.53 -7.72
N LYS A 20 -8.84 -28.93 -6.92
CA LYS A 20 -8.52 -29.42 -5.57
C LYS A 20 -9.15 -28.46 -4.57
N SER A 21 -10.18 -28.95 -3.89
CA SER A 21 -10.81 -28.30 -2.75
C SER A 21 -9.92 -28.42 -1.52
N SER A 22 -9.34 -27.31 -1.10
CA SER A 22 -9.06 -27.04 0.31
C SER A 22 -9.50 -25.60 0.57
N SER A 23 -10.19 -25.38 1.69
CA SER A 23 -10.63 -24.05 2.11
C SER A 23 -9.42 -23.15 2.28
N LEU A 24 -9.10 -22.38 1.24
CA LEU A 24 -7.98 -21.47 1.22
C LEU A 24 -8.59 -20.07 1.07
N THR A 25 -8.92 -19.44 2.20
CA THR A 25 -8.86 -17.98 2.26
C THR A 25 -7.38 -17.62 2.17
N THR A 26 -6.82 -17.76 0.97
CA THR A 26 -5.58 -17.08 0.65
C THR A 26 -5.90 -15.60 0.85
N LYS A 27 -5.25 -14.97 1.81
CA LYS A 27 -4.71 -13.64 1.58
C LYS A 27 -3.74 -13.81 0.38
N LEU A 28 -4.29 -13.90 -0.84
CA LEU A 28 -3.60 -13.50 -2.06
C LEU A 28 -3.20 -12.06 -1.71
N GLU A 29 -1.94 -11.66 -1.79
CA GLU A 29 -1.41 -11.16 -3.04
C GLU A 29 0.13 -11.06 -2.91
N SER A 30 0.86 -12.05 -3.43
CA SER A 30 2.19 -11.75 -3.99
C SER A 30 2.01 -11.41 -5.46
N ASN A 31 1.57 -10.17 -5.72
CA ASN A 31 1.24 -9.69 -7.06
C ASN A 31 2.50 -9.39 -7.88
N TRP A 32 2.89 -10.31 -8.76
CA TRP A 32 3.76 -9.98 -9.91
C TRP A 32 2.98 -9.19 -11.00
N TRP A 33 1.67 -9.03 -10.86
CA TRP A 33 0.76 -8.52 -11.89
C TRP A 33 0.24 -7.10 -11.63
N THR A 34 0.37 -6.57 -10.41
CA THR A 34 -0.05 -5.21 -10.09
C THR A 34 1.15 -4.34 -9.74
N PRO A 35 1.09 -3.02 -10.01
CA PRO A 35 2.14 -2.11 -9.64
C PRO A 35 2.43 -2.15 -8.13
N ARG A 36 3.71 -2.12 -7.78
CA ARG A 36 4.20 -2.02 -6.40
C ARG A 36 4.72 -0.61 -6.16
N TYR A 37 4.32 -0.02 -5.04
CA TYR A 37 4.78 1.29 -4.60
C TYR A 37 5.60 1.16 -3.33
N GLU A 38 6.68 1.92 -3.26
CA GLU A 38 7.48 2.11 -2.06
C GLU A 38 7.23 3.52 -1.53
N VAL A 39 6.85 3.62 -0.26
CA VAL A 39 6.53 4.87 0.41
C VAL A 39 7.64 5.19 1.41
N HIS A 40 8.09 6.43 1.37
CA HIS A 40 9.12 6.98 2.23
C HIS A 40 8.55 8.18 3.00
N ILE A 41 8.51 8.08 4.33
CA ILE A 41 8.09 9.17 5.21
C ILE A 41 9.28 9.56 6.07
N ASN A 42 9.85 10.73 5.80
CA ASN A 42 11.01 11.25 6.51
C ASN A 42 10.61 12.35 7.50
N SER A 43 11.03 12.23 8.76
CA SER A 43 10.79 13.24 9.78
C SER A 43 11.88 14.30 9.75
N SER A 44 11.66 15.40 9.02
CA SER A 44 12.57 16.56 8.98
C SER A 44 12.19 17.66 9.99
N LEU A 45 11.54 17.30 11.10
CA LEU A 45 11.18 18.25 12.16
C LEU A 45 12.46 18.77 12.85
N PRO A 46 12.51 20.06 13.28
CA PRO A 46 13.67 20.62 13.98
C PRO A 46 14.12 19.76 15.17
N ILE A 47 15.42 19.76 15.46
CA ILE A 47 15.99 19.08 16.64
C ILE A 47 15.27 19.57 17.91
N ASN A 48 14.91 18.64 18.80
CA ASN A 48 14.09 18.84 20.01
C ASN A 48 12.60 19.12 19.77
N SER A 49 12.09 18.91 18.55
CA SER A 49 10.64 18.88 18.32
C SER A 49 10.00 17.64 18.96
N ASN A 50 8.68 17.69 19.19
CA ASN A 50 7.93 16.48 19.47
C ASN A 50 8.11 15.49 18.31
N PRO A 51 8.20 14.17 18.60
CA PRO A 51 8.25 13.14 17.57
C PRO A 51 7.08 13.25 16.59
N LEU A 52 7.34 12.95 15.32
CA LEU A 52 6.32 12.82 14.30
C LEU A 52 5.61 11.48 14.52
N LYS A 53 4.38 11.52 15.01
CA LYS A 53 3.51 10.35 15.06
C LYS A 53 2.71 10.30 13.79
N LEU A 54 2.47 9.10 13.27
CA LEU A 54 1.65 8.92 12.10
C LEU A 54 0.89 7.60 12.15
N HIS A 55 -0.29 7.62 11.54
CA HIS A 55 -1.13 6.45 11.36
C HIS A 55 -1.53 6.39 9.90
N CYS A 56 -1.03 5.39 9.17
CA CYS A 56 -1.28 5.21 7.75
C CYS A 56 -2.13 3.96 7.52
N LYS A 57 -3.13 4.07 6.67
CA LYS A 57 -4.03 2.96 6.34
C LYS A 57 -4.59 3.09 4.93
N SER A 58 -4.93 1.94 4.37
CA SER A 58 -5.82 1.80 3.23
C SER A 58 -7.14 1.16 3.68
N ARG A 59 -7.95 0.73 2.72
CA ARG A 59 -9.12 -0.11 3.00
C ARG A 59 -8.73 -1.49 3.55
N ASP A 60 -7.60 -2.04 3.10
CA ASP A 60 -7.24 -3.46 3.30
C ASP A 60 -6.00 -3.66 4.17
N ASP A 61 -5.17 -2.62 4.32
CA ASP A 61 -3.96 -2.63 5.13
C ASP A 61 -3.96 -1.48 6.14
N ASP A 62 -3.53 -1.77 7.36
CA ASP A 62 -3.34 -0.78 8.43
C ASP A 62 -1.91 -0.92 8.94
N LEU A 63 -1.12 0.15 8.81
CA LEU A 63 0.26 0.18 9.28
C LEU A 63 0.33 0.36 10.81
N GLY A 64 -0.76 0.79 11.44
CA GLY A 64 -0.83 1.15 12.85
C GLY A 64 -0.14 2.49 13.14
N ASP A 65 0.03 2.75 14.44
CA ASP A 65 0.70 3.94 14.93
C ASP A 65 2.23 3.78 14.89
N VAL A 66 2.88 4.71 14.21
CA VAL A 66 4.35 4.79 14.11
C VAL A 66 4.81 6.14 14.66
N GLU A 67 5.94 6.15 15.36
CA GLU A 67 6.59 7.37 15.87
C GLU A 67 7.99 7.51 15.29
N LEU A 68 8.31 8.68 14.72
CA LEU A 68 9.59 9.01 14.11
C LEU A 68 10.21 10.23 14.80
N ARG A 69 11.43 10.08 15.32
CA ARG A 69 12.28 11.19 15.77
C ARG A 69 12.80 12.01 14.59
N THR A 70 13.39 13.17 14.88
CA THR A 70 14.09 13.97 13.87
C THR A 70 15.13 13.13 13.12
N ASN A 71 15.08 13.18 11.80
CA ASN A 71 15.88 12.44 10.82
C ASN A 71 15.63 10.92 10.77
N GLU A 72 14.58 10.41 11.42
CA GLU A 72 14.13 9.03 11.22
C GLU A 72 13.19 8.93 10.02
N GLU A 73 13.18 7.75 9.40
CA GLU A 73 12.42 7.45 8.20
C GLU A 73 11.62 6.15 8.39
N LEU A 74 10.34 6.20 8.01
CA LEU A 74 9.52 5.02 7.82
C LEU A 74 9.52 4.65 6.34
N LYS A 75 9.82 3.38 6.05
CA LYS A 75 9.67 2.79 4.72
C LYS A 75 8.70 1.63 4.78
N PHE A 76 7.76 1.62 3.86
CA PHE A 76 6.90 0.47 3.63
C PHE A 76 6.53 0.41 2.16
N HIS A 77 5.96 -0.73 1.74
CA HIS A 77 5.50 -0.90 0.38
C HIS A 77 4.11 -1.50 0.38
N PHE A 78 3.34 -1.22 -0.67
CA PHE A 78 2.06 -1.83 -0.92
C PHE A 78 1.93 -2.15 -2.43
N ASN A 79 1.00 -3.03 -2.76
CA ASN A 79 0.62 -3.31 -4.14
C ASN A 79 -0.74 -2.68 -4.39
N GLU A 80 -0.96 -2.15 -5.58
CA GLU A 80 -2.31 -1.75 -5.98
C GLU A 80 -3.20 -2.98 -6.19
N HIS A 81 -4.51 -2.76 -6.04
CA HIS A 81 -5.51 -3.72 -6.44
C HIS A 81 -5.52 -3.95 -7.95
N LEU A 82 -5.86 -5.18 -8.36
CA LEU A 82 -5.93 -5.58 -9.78
C LEU A 82 -6.89 -4.73 -10.62
N LEU A 83 -7.91 -4.14 -10.00
CA LEU A 83 -8.92 -3.30 -10.65
C LEU A 83 -8.79 -1.80 -10.31
N GLY A 84 -7.64 -1.39 -9.76
CA GLY A 84 -7.41 -0.02 -9.29
C GLY A 84 -8.23 0.34 -8.05
N GLY A 85 -8.40 1.64 -7.81
CA GLY A 85 -9.19 2.14 -6.67
C GLY A 85 -8.46 2.08 -5.33
N THR A 86 -7.13 2.05 -5.37
CA THR A 86 -6.32 1.97 -4.15
C THR A 86 -6.16 3.37 -3.54
N LEU A 87 -6.61 3.53 -2.30
CA LEU A 87 -6.44 4.75 -1.52
C LEU A 87 -5.62 4.43 -0.27
N TYR A 88 -4.52 5.17 -0.08
CA TYR A 88 -3.70 5.14 1.12
C TYR A 88 -3.66 6.54 1.70
N PHE A 89 -4.08 6.69 2.95
CA PHE A 89 -4.06 7.98 3.64
C PHE A 89 -3.31 7.86 4.96
N CYS A 90 -2.69 8.96 5.36
CA CYS A 90 -1.94 9.06 6.59
C CYS A 90 -2.41 10.27 7.39
N HIS A 91 -2.57 10.08 8.70
CA HIS A 91 -2.73 11.16 9.66
C HIS A 91 -1.41 11.36 10.37
N PHE A 92 -0.89 12.58 10.34
CA PHE A 92 0.35 12.99 10.98
C PHE A 92 0.06 13.88 12.19
N TYR A 93 0.83 13.71 13.26
CA TYR A 93 0.72 14.47 14.50
C TYR A 93 2.11 14.84 15.02
N TRP A 94 2.29 16.08 15.49
CA TRP A 94 3.51 16.50 16.18
C TRP A 94 3.19 17.60 17.20
N GLY A 95 3.29 17.26 18.48
CA GLY A 95 2.83 18.13 19.56
C GLY A 95 1.32 18.36 19.50
N SER A 96 0.89 19.61 19.38
CA SER A 96 -0.53 19.99 19.26
C SER A 96 -1.00 20.17 17.81
N LYS A 97 -0.15 19.84 16.83
CA LYS A 97 -0.45 20.00 15.40
C LYS A 97 -0.76 18.63 14.80
N ASP A 98 -1.72 18.61 13.88
CA ASP A 98 -2.06 17.42 13.12
C ASP A 98 -2.57 17.77 11.71
N THR A 99 -2.42 16.82 10.79
CA THR A 99 -2.93 16.93 9.41
C THR A 99 -3.14 15.55 8.80
N SER A 100 -4.16 15.40 7.95
CA SER A 100 -4.42 14.16 7.21
C SER A 100 -4.23 14.39 5.71
N HIS A 101 -3.57 13.44 5.04
CA HIS A 101 -3.33 13.50 3.61
C HIS A 101 -3.50 12.13 2.95
N ASP A 102 -4.12 12.13 1.76
CA ASP A 102 -4.06 11.02 0.82
C ASP A 102 -2.63 10.98 0.26
N ILE A 103 -1.84 9.99 0.69
CA ILE A 103 -0.47 9.80 0.19
C ILE A 103 -0.44 9.03 -1.13
N PHE A 104 -1.53 8.35 -1.44
CA PHE A 104 -1.75 7.66 -2.71
C PHE A 104 -3.26 7.57 -2.98
N ASN A 105 -3.67 7.88 -4.21
CA ASN A 105 -5.08 7.82 -4.62
C ASN A 105 -5.15 7.45 -6.10
N ASP A 106 -5.30 6.16 -6.37
CA ASP A 106 -5.69 5.68 -7.70
C ASP A 106 -7.21 5.62 -7.79
N LYS A 107 -7.76 6.32 -8.78
CA LYS A 107 -9.21 6.42 -8.98
C LYS A 107 -9.62 5.50 -10.11
N ILE A 108 -10.73 4.79 -9.90
CA ILE A 108 -11.39 3.95 -10.90
C ILE A 108 -12.05 4.83 -11.97
#